data_AF-A0A0Q8PX91-F1
#
_entry.id   AF-A0A0Q8PX91-F1
#
_cell.length_a   1.000
_cell.length_b   1.000
_cell.length_c   1.000
_cell.angle_alpha   90.00
_cell.angle_beta   90.00
_cell.angle_gamma   90.00
#
_symmetry.space_group_name_H-M   'P 1'
#
loop_
_entity.id
_entity.type
_entity.pdbx_description
1 polymer ?
#
loop_
_entity_poly.entity_id
_entity_poly.type
_entity_poly.pdbx_seq_one_letter_code
_entity_poly.pdbx_strand_id
1 'polypeptide(L)' 'MLGIDENPALAESYAAQADWDPRGSVGYVFLVLRPHRVQAWREVNEMTGRTLMRDGTWTERHHPTP' A
#
# COMPACT_ATOMS: atom_id res chain seq x y z
N MET A 1 4.49 14.95 -8.78
CA MET A 1 3.91 13.59 -8.82
C MET A 1 2.99 13.59 -10.01
N LEU A 2 3.30 12.80 -11.04
CA LEU A 2 2.44 12.67 -12.20
C LEU A 2 1.12 11.98 -11.77
N GLY A 3 0.00 12.43 -12.31
CA GLY A 3 -1.29 11.78 -12.09
C GLY A 3 -1.29 10.34 -12.63
N ILE A 4 -2.18 9.47 -12.15
CA ILE A 4 -2.30 8.12 -12.72
C ILE A 4 -2.63 8.16 -14.21
N ASP A 5 -3.40 9.16 -14.64
CA ASP A 5 -3.72 9.39 -16.05
C ASP A 5 -2.46 9.69 -16.91
N GLU A 6 -1.40 10.19 -16.28
CA GLU A 6 -0.10 10.47 -16.90
C GLU A 6 0.88 9.28 -16.77
N ASN A 7 0.45 8.18 -16.11
CA ASN A 7 1.21 6.94 -15.96
C ASN A 7 0.37 5.73 -16.40
N PRO A 8 0.27 5.48 -17.72
CA PRO A 8 -0.59 4.44 -18.28
C PRO A 8 -0.23 3.03 -17.77
N ALA A 9 1.06 2.75 -17.54
CA ALA A 9 1.51 1.47 -17.02
C ALA A 9 1.01 1.20 -15.59
N LEU A 10 0.94 2.24 -14.75
CA LEU A 10 0.40 2.12 -13.39
C LEU A 10 -1.12 1.92 -13.40
N ALA A 11 -1.82 2.63 -14.28
CA ALA A 11 -3.26 2.44 -14.45
C ALA A 11 -3.60 1.04 -14.97
N GLU A 12 -2.83 0.53 -15.93
CA GLU A 12 -2.97 -0.83 -16.45
C GLU A 12 -2.68 -1.90 -15.39
N SER A 13 -1.64 -1.69 -14.57
CA SER A 13 -1.33 -2.60 -13.45
C SER A 13 -2.48 -2.67 -12.43
N TYR A 14 -3.12 -1.53 -12.14
CA TYR A 14 -4.31 -1.51 -11.28
C TYR A 14 -5.46 -2.31 -11.92
N ALA A 15 -5.78 -2.03 -13.19
CA ALA A 15 -6.90 -2.68 -13.88
C ALA A 15 -6.71 -4.18 -14.06
N ALA A 16 -5.46 -4.67 -14.14
CA ALA A 16 -5.15 -6.10 -14.19
C ALA A 16 -5.30 -6.81 -12.83
N GLN A 17 -5.07 -6.09 -11.73
CA GLN A 17 -5.20 -6.62 -10.37
C GLN A 17 -6.64 -6.55 -9.86
N ALA A 18 -7.37 -5.49 -10.22
CA ALA A 18 -8.73 -5.24 -9.78
C ALA A 18 -9.75 -5.83 -10.77
N ASP A 19 -10.95 -6.15 -10.29
CA ASP A 19 -12.06 -6.58 -11.16
C ASP A 19 -12.73 -5.41 -11.91
N TRP A 20 -12.13 -4.20 -11.89
CA TRP A 20 -12.73 -2.98 -12.43
C TRP A 20 -11.69 -1.93 -12.85
N ASP A 21 -11.98 -1.23 -13.94
CA ASP A 21 -11.21 -0.10 -14.46
C ASP A 21 -12.00 1.22 -14.34
N PRO A 22 -11.58 2.17 -13.48
CA PRO A 22 -12.26 3.44 -13.29
C PRO A 22 -12.01 4.45 -14.41
N ARG A 23 -11.08 4.21 -15.34
CA ARG A 23 -10.73 5.18 -16.39
C ARG A 23 -11.95 5.49 -17.27
N GLY A 24 -12.18 6.77 -17.54
CA GLY A 24 -13.32 7.25 -18.33
C GLY A 24 -14.66 7.27 -17.60
N SER A 25 -14.73 6.78 -16.35
CA SER A 25 -15.94 6.87 -15.54
C SER A 25 -16.06 8.25 -14.88
N VAL A 26 -17.19 8.92 -15.09
CA VAL A 26 -17.43 10.26 -14.52
C VAL A 26 -17.52 10.18 -12.99
N GLY A 27 -16.77 11.06 -12.31
CA GLY A 27 -16.79 11.16 -10.85
C GLY A 27 -15.82 10.23 -10.12
N TYR A 28 -15.01 9.45 -10.84
CA TYR A 28 -14.00 8.57 -10.24
C TYR A 28 -12.59 9.12 -10.42
N VAL A 29 -11.75 8.90 -9.40
CA VAL A 29 -10.34 9.31 -9.38
C VAL A 29 -9.49 8.22 -8.75
N PHE A 30 -8.23 8.14 -9.18
CA PHE A 30 -7.24 7.32 -8.48
C PHE A 30 -6.65 8.07 -7.29
N LEU A 31 -6.53 7.38 -6.15
CA LEU A 31 -5.82 7.88 -4.97
C LEU A 31 -4.56 7.05 -4.77
N VAL A 32 -3.41 7.72 -4.71
CA VAL A 32 -2.13 7.06 -4.44
C VAL A 32 -1.73 7.33 -3.00
N LEU A 33 -1.74 6.29 -2.18
CA LEU A 33 -1.39 6.37 -0.77
C LEU A 33 0.11 6.13 -0.58
N ARG A 34 0.77 7.06 0.11
CA ARG A 34 2.17 6.91 0.56
C ARG A 34 2.18 6.69 2.08
N PRO A 35 2.28 5.45 2.56
CA PRO A 35 2.23 5.20 3.99
C PRO A 35 3.48 5.74 4.68
N HIS A 36 3.29 6.37 5.84
CA HIS A 36 4.38 6.72 6.76
C HIS A 36 4.54 5.66 7.88
N ARG A 37 3.51 4.85 8.12
CA ARG A 37 3.50 3.81 9.12
C ARG A 37 2.72 2.60 8.63
N VAL A 38 3.31 1.42 8.79
CA VAL A 38 2.67 0.13 8.52
C VAL A 38 2.82 -0.74 9.76
N GLN A 39 1.71 -1.33 10.21
CA GLN A 39 1.71 -2.29 11.29
C GLN A 39 0.98 -3.56 10.84
N ALA A 40 1.52 -4.72 11.18
CA ALA A 40 0.90 -6.01 10.91
C ALA A 40 1.08 -6.94 12.10
N TRP A 41 0.01 -7.64 12.46
CA TRP A 41 -0.03 -8.65 13.51
C TRP A 41 -1.20 -9.59 13.22
N ARG A 42 -1.08 -10.85 13.64
CA ARG A 42 -2.15 -11.85 13.62
C ARG A 42 -2.79 -11.94 15.00
N GLU A 43 -1.97 -12.29 15.99
CA GLU A 43 -2.39 -12.57 17.37
C GLU A 43 -1.70 -11.65 18.37
N VAL A 44 -2.12 -11.71 19.64
CA VAL A 44 -1.62 -10.82 20.72
C VAL A 44 -0.11 -10.90 20.92
N ASN A 45 0.50 -12.07 20.74
CA ASN A 45 1.95 -12.25 20.86
C ASN A 45 2.73 -11.46 19.79
N GLU A 46 2.09 -11.08 18.69
CA GLU A 46 2.69 -10.25 17.63
C GLU A 46 2.45 -8.73 17.87
N MET A 47 1.75 -8.34 18.92
CA MET A 47 1.54 -6.92 19.25
C MET A 47 2.87 -6.19 19.48
N THR A 48 3.81 -6.86 20.15
CA THR A 48 5.21 -6.43 20.24
C THR A 48 5.90 -6.70 18.92
N GLY A 49 6.55 -5.69 18.34
CA GLY A 49 7.23 -5.82 17.05
C GLY A 49 6.35 -5.62 15.81
N ARG A 50 5.03 -5.38 15.96
CA ARG A 50 4.10 -5.19 14.84
C ARG A 50 4.44 -4.07 13.86
N THR A 51 5.29 -3.11 14.22
CA THR A 51 5.61 -1.97 13.36
C THR A 51 6.63 -2.37 12.32
N LEU A 52 6.21 -2.44 11.05
CA LEU A 52 7.04 -2.82 9.91
C LEU A 52 7.58 -1.61 9.14
N MET A 53 6.92 -0.45 9.27
CA MET A 53 7.38 0.80 8.66
C MET A 53 7.19 1.94 9.66
N ARG A 54 8.20 2.81 9.75
CA ARG A 54 8.19 4.05 10.53
C ARG A 54 8.79 5.17 9.68
N ASP A 55 8.16 6.34 9.70
CA ASP A 55 8.56 7.53 8.96
C ASP A 55 8.78 7.29 7.45
N GLY A 56 8.00 6.36 6.87
CA GLY A 56 8.09 5.98 5.46
C GLY A 56 9.22 5.00 5.12
N THR A 57 9.97 4.54 6.12
CA THR A 57 11.07 3.58 5.96
C THR A 57 10.70 2.23 6.55
N TRP A 58 10.95 1.16 5.80
CA TRP A 58 10.80 -0.21 6.30
C TRP A 58 11.81 -0.48 7.42
N THR A 59 11.32 -1.03 8.54
CA THR A 59 12.18 -1.45 9.65
C THR A 59 12.84 -2.77 9.29
N GLU A 60 14.09 -2.98 9.72
CA GLU A 60 14.67 -4.33 9.67
C GLU A 60 13.80 -5.29 10.49
N ARG A 61 13.62 -6.50 9.97
CA ARG A 61 12.73 -7.50 10.57
C ARG A 61 13.38 -8.04 11.84
N HIS A 62 12.94 -7.59 13.01
CA HIS A 62 13.22 -8.31 14.25
C HIS A 62 12.23 -9.48 14.37
N HIS A 63 12.71 -10.71 14.15
CA HIS A 63 12.00 -11.90 14.58
C HIS A 63 12.27 -12.06 16.09
N PRO A 64 11.25 -11.95 16.98
CA PRO A 64 11.43 -12.35 18.36
C PRO A 64 11.57 -13.88 18.37
N THR A 65 12.67 -14.37 18.93
CA THR A 65 12.80 -15.80 19.27
C THR A 65 11.62 -16.20 20.16
N PRO A 66 11.01 -17.38 19.96
CA PRO A 66 9.90 -17.85 20.79
C PRO A 66 10.22 -17.88 22.29
#